data_AF-A0A3C0PCC6-F1
#
_entry.id   AF-A0A3C0PCC6-F1
#
_cell.length_a   1.000
_cell.length_b   1.000
_cell.length_c   1.000
_cell.angle_alpha   90.00
_cell.angle_beta   90.00
_cell.angle_gamma   90.00
#
_symmetry.space_group_name_H-M   'P 1'
#
loop_
_entity.id
_entity.type
_entity.pdbx_description
1 polymer ?
#
loop_
_entity_poly.entity_id
_entity_poly.type
_entity_poly.pdbx_seq_one_letter_code
_entity_poly.pdbx_strand_id
1 'polypeptide(L)'
;MIIKKNLFFLIVLSAFYTSYSATSDFVIIESPKSFTIYNQYEQALSASEISELPAYLPFKIVKTDTKLGDQITRVMQCSLGQKIYYILEDDNGAITGNKDMLQVVKGCIILDDTVEILQDGAALSQRETLSSSVKKLSKGNVIVLLFRYKNSFYAMQPILKPQYGWLPSSARNAFKHVSKTNTPDTLLTDQTKKLLIEHIEYANAQYKILFDAFNKSSGMQKSIPEWQRVEDLTWQLSEPYSHNAELDESSGYLADELREMLIGKQFAIQYENGRITITPKALR
;
A
#
# COMPACT_ATOMS: atom_id res chain seq x y z
N MET A 1 61.52 -13.04 30.25
CA MET A 1 60.53 -13.47 31.26
C MET A 1 59.23 -12.68 31.01
N ILE A 2 58.56 -12.94 29.88
CA ILE A 2 57.25 -13.60 29.73
C ILE A 2 56.13 -12.94 30.56
N ILE A 3 55.48 -11.94 29.96
CA ILE A 3 54.16 -11.43 30.36
C ILE A 3 53.12 -12.38 29.75
N LYS A 4 52.50 -13.23 30.59
CA LYS A 4 51.42 -14.13 30.15
C LYS A 4 50.06 -13.44 30.32
N LYS A 5 49.39 -13.37 29.17
CA LYS A 5 47.97 -13.09 28.92
C LYS A 5 47.04 -13.73 29.95
N ASN A 6 46.04 -12.97 30.42
CA ASN A 6 44.72 -13.50 30.76
C ASN A 6 43.65 -12.58 30.18
N LEU A 7 43.47 -12.78 28.88
CA LEU A 7 42.36 -12.33 28.05
C LEU A 7 41.26 -13.40 28.17
N PHE A 8 40.32 -13.29 29.11
CA PHE A 8 39.16 -14.18 29.11
C PHE A 8 38.03 -13.66 30.01
N PHE A 9 37.22 -12.72 29.50
CA PHE A 9 35.76 -12.68 29.75
C PHE A 9 35.11 -11.57 28.93
N LEU A 10 35.08 -11.74 27.61
CA LEU A 10 34.14 -11.01 26.76
C LEU A 10 33.03 -12.00 26.43
N ILE A 11 32.08 -12.14 27.36
CA ILE A 11 30.81 -12.82 27.08
C ILE A 11 30.19 -12.02 25.94
N VAL A 12 30.19 -12.67 24.79
CA VAL A 12 29.48 -12.32 23.57
C VAL A 12 28.01 -12.17 23.96
N LEU A 13 27.62 -10.93 24.26
CA LEU A 13 26.24 -10.47 24.21
C LEU A 13 25.89 -10.38 22.72
N SER A 14 25.85 -11.52 22.04
CA SER A 14 25.13 -11.64 20.79
C SER A 14 23.66 -11.53 21.16
N ALA A 15 23.21 -10.28 21.30
CA ALA A 15 21.83 -9.93 21.12
C ALA A 15 21.44 -10.56 19.78
N PHE A 16 20.72 -11.68 19.87
CA PHE A 16 19.94 -12.17 18.77
C PHE A 16 18.99 -11.04 18.43
N TYR A 17 19.38 -10.21 17.46
CA TYR A 17 18.46 -9.39 16.71
C TYR A 17 17.59 -10.38 15.93
N THR A 18 16.66 -11.04 16.62
CA THR A 18 15.51 -11.64 15.98
C THR A 18 14.81 -10.50 15.28
N SER A 19 15.04 -10.40 13.97
CA SER A 19 14.24 -9.59 13.06
C SER A 19 12.80 -10.03 13.26
N TYR A 20 12.07 -9.32 14.11
CA TYR A 20 10.67 -9.57 14.35
C TYR A 20 9.95 -9.19 13.06
N SER A 21 9.65 -10.18 12.23
CA SER A 21 8.81 -9.95 11.06
C SER A 21 7.43 -9.59 11.56
N ALA A 22 6.94 -8.42 11.17
CA ALA A 22 5.64 -7.93 11.62
C ALA A 22 4.54 -8.91 11.20
N THR A 23 3.78 -9.41 12.17
CA THR A 23 2.61 -10.25 11.93
C THR A 23 1.35 -9.41 11.92
N SER A 24 0.37 -9.75 11.09
CA SER A 24 -0.94 -9.10 11.06
C SER A 24 -2.04 -10.02 10.54
N ASP A 25 -3.28 -9.63 10.75
CA ASP A 25 -4.45 -10.34 10.25
C ASP A 25 -4.99 -9.59 9.03
N PHE A 26 -5.60 -10.32 8.10
CA PHE A 26 -6.13 -9.77 6.86
C PHE A 26 -7.54 -10.28 6.60
N VAL A 27 -8.36 -9.43 5.99
CA VAL A 27 -9.63 -9.81 5.38
C VAL A 27 -9.52 -9.61 3.88
N ILE A 28 -9.73 -10.69 3.13
CA ILE A 28 -9.69 -10.70 1.66
C ILE A 28 -11.14 -10.69 1.19
N ILE A 29 -11.49 -9.68 0.40
CA ILE A 29 -12.83 -9.52 -0.14
C ILE A 29 -12.81 -9.77 -1.65
N GLU A 30 -13.47 -10.84 -2.08
CA GLU A 30 -13.56 -11.22 -3.49
C GLU A 30 -14.32 -10.17 -4.32
N SER A 31 -15.45 -9.66 -3.81
CA SER A 31 -16.26 -8.64 -4.47
C SER A 31 -16.61 -7.54 -3.50
N PRO A 32 -15.84 -6.43 -3.45
CA PRO A 32 -16.10 -5.30 -2.55
C PRO A 32 -17.53 -4.76 -2.65
N LYS A 33 -18.15 -4.84 -3.84
CA LYS A 33 -19.54 -4.45 -4.12
C LYS A 33 -20.60 -5.22 -3.33
N SER A 34 -20.26 -6.36 -2.78
CA SER A 34 -21.18 -7.19 -1.98
C SER A 34 -21.15 -6.88 -0.48
N PHE A 35 -20.43 -5.84 -0.07
CA PHE A 35 -20.25 -5.41 1.31
C PHE A 35 -20.52 -3.92 1.46
N THR A 36 -20.96 -3.52 2.65
CA THR A 36 -21.02 -2.10 3.03
C THR A 36 -19.68 -1.69 3.62
N ILE A 37 -18.94 -0.88 2.86
CA ILE A 37 -17.61 -0.38 3.22
C ILE A 37 -17.71 1.14 3.37
N TYR A 38 -17.16 1.66 4.46
CA TYR A 38 -17.03 3.09 4.72
C TYR A 38 -15.59 3.54 4.53
N ASN A 39 -15.41 4.79 4.09
CA ASN A 39 -14.10 5.45 4.03
C ASN A 39 -13.61 5.89 5.42
N GLN A 40 -12.44 6.51 5.47
CA GLN A 40 -11.83 7.02 6.71
C GLN A 40 -12.66 8.09 7.44
N TYR A 41 -13.61 8.73 6.75
CA TYR A 41 -14.54 9.72 7.30
C TYR A 41 -15.87 9.09 7.72
N GLU A 42 -15.94 7.76 7.81
CA GLU A 42 -17.13 7.00 8.21
C GLU A 42 -18.33 7.19 7.27
N GLN A 43 -18.06 7.55 6.01
CA GLN A 43 -19.08 7.66 4.97
C GLN A 43 -19.08 6.41 4.10
N ALA A 44 -20.26 5.87 3.81
CA ALA A 44 -20.39 4.72 2.94
C ALA A 44 -19.82 5.05 1.56
N LEU A 45 -18.96 4.17 1.03
CA LEU A 45 -18.38 4.36 -0.29
C LEU A 45 -19.50 4.36 -1.36
N SER A 46 -19.40 5.33 -2.27
CA SER A 46 -20.26 5.42 -3.45
C SER A 46 -20.02 4.26 -4.41
N ALA A 47 -20.94 4.05 -5.36
CA ALA A 47 -20.81 3.01 -6.37
C ALA A 47 -19.56 3.18 -7.25
N SER A 48 -19.12 4.43 -7.50
CA SER A 48 -17.88 4.73 -8.21
C SER A 48 -16.65 4.33 -7.38
N GLU A 49 -16.58 4.76 -6.12
CA GLU A 49 -15.44 4.46 -5.24
C GLU A 49 -15.31 2.95 -4.98
N ILE A 50 -16.42 2.25 -4.72
CA ILE A 50 -16.41 0.79 -4.57
C ILE A 50 -15.96 0.10 -5.87
N SER A 51 -16.28 0.66 -7.03
CA SER A 51 -15.89 0.07 -8.32
C SER A 51 -14.39 0.19 -8.61
N GLU A 52 -13.70 1.10 -7.93
CA GLU A 52 -12.24 1.25 -8.01
C GLU A 52 -11.51 0.21 -7.15
N LEU A 53 -12.18 -0.37 -6.14
CA LEU A 53 -11.62 -1.44 -5.34
C LEU A 53 -11.51 -2.74 -6.17
N PRO A 54 -10.30 -3.28 -6.37
CA PRO A 54 -10.12 -4.50 -7.14
C PRO A 54 -10.67 -5.72 -6.39
N ALA A 55 -10.98 -6.77 -7.15
CA ALA A 55 -11.39 -8.05 -6.59
C ALA A 55 -10.24 -8.72 -5.83
N TYR A 56 -10.58 -9.44 -4.76
CA TYR A 56 -9.64 -10.14 -3.87
C TYR A 56 -8.63 -9.21 -3.20
N LEU A 57 -9.02 -7.97 -2.93
CA LEU A 57 -8.14 -7.03 -2.25
C LEU A 57 -7.96 -7.43 -0.78
N PRO A 58 -6.71 -7.54 -0.27
CA PRO A 58 -6.46 -7.85 1.13
C PRO A 58 -6.43 -6.58 1.96
N PHE A 59 -7.45 -6.39 2.80
CA PHE A 59 -7.47 -5.36 3.83
C PHE A 59 -6.76 -5.87 5.07
N LYS A 60 -5.79 -5.11 5.59
CA LYS A 60 -5.13 -5.42 6.86
C LYS A 60 -6.07 -5.05 8.00
N ILE A 61 -6.37 -6.00 8.88
CA ILE A 61 -7.24 -5.76 10.04
C ILE A 61 -6.46 -4.97 11.08
N VAL A 62 -7.00 -3.81 11.46
CA VAL A 62 -6.41 -2.91 12.47
C VAL A 62 -7.10 -3.11 13.81
N LYS A 63 -8.44 -3.14 13.81
CA LYS A 63 -9.27 -3.43 14.99
C LYS A 63 -10.53 -4.19 14.59
N THR A 64 -10.94 -5.11 15.44
CA THR A 64 -12.20 -5.85 15.34
C THR A 64 -13.20 -5.35 16.38
N ASP A 65 -14.50 -5.49 16.13
CA ASP A 65 -15.58 -5.11 17.06
C ASP A 65 -15.46 -3.66 17.56
N THR A 66 -15.17 -2.74 16.63
CA THR A 66 -15.20 -1.30 16.92
C THR A 66 -16.53 -0.71 16.48
N LYS A 67 -16.76 0.56 16.84
CA LYS A 67 -17.94 1.30 16.39
C LYS A 67 -17.54 2.56 15.66
N LEU A 68 -18.43 3.04 14.79
CA LEU A 68 -18.32 4.37 14.19
C LEU A 68 -18.57 5.46 15.25
N GLY A 69 -18.42 6.72 14.85
CA GLY A 69 -18.61 7.91 15.69
C GLY A 69 -20.00 7.99 16.33
N ASP A 70 -21.01 7.34 15.75
CA ASP A 70 -22.36 7.21 16.31
C ASP A 70 -22.45 6.34 17.57
N GLN A 71 -21.37 5.60 17.91
CA GLN A 71 -21.29 4.66 19.04
C GLN A 71 -22.31 3.51 19.01
N ILE A 72 -22.95 3.28 17.86
CA ILE A 72 -23.98 2.26 17.66
C ILE A 72 -23.54 1.29 16.56
N THR A 73 -23.15 1.80 15.40
CA THR A 73 -22.84 1.00 14.21
C THR A 73 -21.54 0.24 14.41
N ARG A 74 -21.62 -1.10 14.45
CA ARG A 74 -20.46 -1.99 14.59
C ARG A 74 -19.73 -2.19 13.27
N VAL A 75 -18.41 -2.13 13.33
CA VAL A 75 -17.55 -2.25 12.15
C VAL A 75 -16.22 -2.93 12.48
N MET A 76 -15.64 -3.55 11.47
CA MET A 76 -14.23 -3.93 11.44
C MET A 76 -13.41 -2.79 10.86
N GLN A 77 -12.45 -2.26 11.62
CA GLN A 77 -11.52 -1.26 11.11
C GLN A 77 -10.35 -1.95 10.41
N CYS A 78 -10.16 -1.60 9.14
CA CYS A 78 -9.09 -2.11 8.32
C CYS A 78 -8.25 -0.97 7.72
N SER A 79 -7.04 -1.31 7.27
CA SER A 79 -6.18 -0.41 6.49
C SER A 79 -5.85 -1.04 5.14
N LEU A 80 -5.84 -0.22 4.11
CA LEU A 80 -5.26 -0.52 2.81
C LEU A 80 -4.23 0.57 2.51
N GLY A 81 -2.95 0.22 2.50
CA GLY A 81 -1.88 1.22 2.54
C GLY A 81 -2.02 2.07 3.81
N GLN A 82 -2.19 3.38 3.64
CA GLN A 82 -2.44 4.31 4.74
C GLN A 82 -3.93 4.65 4.93
N LYS A 83 -4.78 4.30 3.96
CA LYS A 83 -6.21 4.62 4.01
C LYS A 83 -6.91 3.67 4.97
N ILE A 84 -7.69 4.24 5.90
CA ILE A 84 -8.54 3.48 6.80
C ILE A 84 -9.90 3.25 6.14
N TYR A 85 -10.38 2.03 6.27
CA TYR A 85 -11.71 1.62 5.84
C TYR A 85 -12.42 0.94 7.01
N TYR A 86 -13.75 1.04 7.02
CA TYR A 86 -14.58 0.32 7.99
C TYR A 86 -15.53 -0.59 7.25
N ILE A 87 -15.60 -1.86 7.65
CA ILE A 87 -16.49 -2.86 7.05
C ILE A 87 -17.61 -3.14 8.04
N LEU A 88 -18.86 -3.00 7.60
CA LEU A 88 -20.04 -3.14 8.46
C LEU A 88 -20.18 -4.54 9.05
N GLU A 89 -20.42 -4.64 10.36
CA GLU A 89 -20.69 -5.88 11.09
C GLU A 89 -22.16 -5.94 11.56
N ASP A 90 -22.69 -7.16 11.68
CA ASP A 90 -24.00 -7.43 12.27
C ASP A 90 -23.92 -7.43 13.81
N ASP A 91 -25.07 -7.56 14.48
CA ASP A 91 -25.14 -7.55 15.95
C ASP A 91 -24.33 -8.67 16.62
N ASN A 92 -23.98 -9.72 15.86
CA ASN A 92 -23.16 -10.84 16.33
C ASN A 92 -21.66 -10.64 16.03
N GLY A 93 -21.27 -9.47 15.52
CA GLY A 93 -19.88 -9.16 15.15
C GLY A 93 -19.41 -9.85 13.87
N ALA A 94 -20.33 -10.36 13.04
CA ALA A 94 -19.97 -10.92 11.74
C ALA A 94 -20.14 -9.88 10.64
N ILE A 95 -19.19 -9.83 9.70
CA ILE A 95 -19.25 -8.90 8.57
C ILE A 95 -20.56 -9.11 7.77
N THR A 96 -21.27 -8.01 7.52
CA THR A 96 -22.49 -7.96 6.71
C THR A 96 -22.17 -7.99 5.22
N GLY A 97 -22.94 -8.75 4.45
CA GLY A 97 -22.72 -8.94 3.01
C GLY A 97 -22.63 -10.41 2.63
N ASN A 98 -22.07 -10.70 1.46
CA ASN A 98 -21.93 -12.07 0.99
C ASN A 98 -20.74 -12.77 1.67
N LYS A 99 -21.00 -13.47 2.78
CA LYS A 99 -19.97 -14.16 3.58
C LYS A 99 -19.14 -15.19 2.77
N ASP A 100 -19.66 -15.74 1.69
CA ASP A 100 -18.93 -16.68 0.82
C ASP A 100 -17.82 -16.02 0.00
N MET A 101 -17.85 -14.69 -0.11
CA MET A 101 -16.88 -13.84 -0.82
C MET A 101 -15.84 -13.23 0.13
N LEU A 102 -15.76 -13.73 1.36
CA LEU A 102 -14.89 -13.19 2.40
C LEU A 102 -13.98 -14.27 2.97
N GLN A 103 -12.69 -13.98 3.07
CA GLN A 103 -11.71 -14.84 3.72
C GLN A 103 -10.95 -14.05 4.78
N VAL A 104 -11.07 -14.46 6.05
CA VAL A 104 -10.23 -13.92 7.15
C VAL A 104 -9.03 -14.83 7.35
N VAL A 105 -7.84 -14.24 7.33
CA VAL A 105 -6.56 -14.94 7.48
C VAL A 105 -5.79 -14.30 8.62
N LYS A 106 -5.44 -15.10 9.65
CA LYS A 106 -4.81 -14.60 10.87
C LYS A 106 -3.34 -15.02 10.99
N GLY A 107 -2.54 -14.18 11.64
CA GLY A 107 -1.12 -14.46 11.90
C GLY A 107 -0.27 -14.47 10.62
N CYS A 108 -0.60 -13.63 9.65
CA CYS A 108 0.16 -13.48 8.42
C CYS A 108 1.46 -12.75 8.67
N ILE A 109 2.54 -13.23 8.07
CA ILE A 109 3.87 -12.60 8.10
C ILE A 109 3.94 -11.60 6.95
N ILE A 110 4.08 -10.31 7.24
CA ILE A 110 4.16 -9.26 6.21
C ILE A 110 5.50 -9.36 5.48
N LEU A 111 5.49 -9.29 4.14
CA LEU A 111 6.69 -9.39 3.29
C LEU A 111 6.97 -8.10 2.52
N ASP A 112 5.97 -7.58 1.81
CA ASP A 112 6.10 -6.43 0.88
C ASP A 112 7.29 -6.54 -0.09
N ASP A 113 7.53 -7.76 -0.58
CA ASP A 113 8.70 -8.11 -1.40
C ASP A 113 8.33 -8.20 -2.88
N THR A 114 9.13 -7.59 -3.75
CA THR A 114 8.97 -7.76 -5.21
C THR A 114 9.77 -8.97 -5.70
N VAL A 115 9.13 -9.87 -6.42
CA VAL A 115 9.74 -11.10 -6.95
C VAL A 115 9.46 -11.26 -8.45
N GLU A 116 10.37 -11.93 -9.14
CA GLU A 116 10.23 -12.26 -10.57
C GLU A 116 10.00 -13.76 -10.72
N ILE A 117 8.98 -14.13 -11.49
CA ILE A 117 8.66 -15.52 -11.82
C ILE A 117 9.75 -16.12 -12.72
N LEU A 118 10.34 -17.24 -12.31
CA LEU A 118 11.44 -17.92 -12.99
C LEU A 118 10.99 -18.94 -14.03
N GLN A 119 9.77 -19.47 -13.88
CA GLN A 119 9.25 -20.57 -14.69
C GLN A 119 7.79 -20.33 -15.03
N ASP A 120 7.42 -20.73 -16.26
CA ASP A 120 6.01 -20.72 -16.67
C ASP A 120 5.19 -21.71 -15.84
N GLY A 121 3.92 -21.39 -15.61
CA GLY A 121 2.99 -22.26 -14.90
C GLY A 121 2.84 -21.96 -13.41
N ALA A 122 3.57 -20.95 -12.89
CA ALA A 122 3.19 -20.31 -11.64
C ALA A 122 1.76 -19.75 -11.76
N ALA A 123 1.06 -19.67 -10.64
CA ALA A 123 -0.38 -19.50 -10.61
C ALA A 123 -0.80 -18.61 -9.46
N LEU A 124 -1.52 -17.53 -9.75
CA LEU A 124 -2.33 -16.83 -8.74
C LEU A 124 -3.69 -17.51 -8.68
N SER A 125 -3.98 -18.09 -7.53
CA SER A 125 -5.25 -18.74 -7.23
C SER A 125 -6.09 -17.85 -6.32
N GLN A 126 -7.40 -17.79 -6.56
CA GLN A 126 -8.29 -16.93 -5.78
C GLN A 126 -8.50 -17.45 -4.34
N ARG A 127 -8.24 -18.74 -4.10
CA ARG A 127 -8.32 -19.39 -2.78
C ARG A 127 -6.97 -20.02 -2.44
N GLU A 128 -6.69 -20.19 -1.14
CA GLU A 128 -5.41 -20.73 -0.64
C GLU A 128 -5.12 -22.13 -1.18
N THR A 129 -6.17 -22.94 -1.37
CA THR A 129 -6.11 -24.21 -2.11
C THR A 129 -6.31 -23.93 -3.60
N LEU A 130 -5.47 -24.52 -4.45
CA LEU A 130 -5.58 -24.45 -5.92
C LEU A 130 -7.04 -24.62 -6.38
N SER A 131 -7.68 -23.50 -6.70
CA SER A 131 -9.02 -23.42 -7.28
C SER A 131 -8.95 -23.71 -8.78
N SER A 132 -10.08 -24.01 -9.41
CA SER A 132 -10.19 -24.07 -10.88
C SER A 132 -9.97 -22.70 -11.55
N SER A 133 -10.15 -21.60 -10.80
CA SER A 133 -9.90 -20.23 -11.25
C SER A 133 -8.48 -19.79 -10.93
N VAL A 134 -7.57 -20.07 -11.87
CA VAL A 134 -6.14 -19.75 -11.75
C VAL A 134 -5.70 -18.82 -12.87
N LYS A 135 -5.09 -17.70 -12.50
CA LYS A 135 -4.33 -16.90 -13.43
C LYS A 135 -2.93 -17.48 -13.53
N LYS A 136 -2.59 -18.00 -14.71
CA LYS A 136 -1.22 -18.43 -15.00
C LYS A 136 -0.32 -17.21 -15.15
N LEU A 137 0.80 -17.24 -14.44
CA LEU A 137 1.91 -16.32 -14.57
C LEU A 137 2.94 -16.95 -15.51
N SER A 138 3.55 -16.09 -16.33
CA SER A 138 4.65 -16.47 -17.20
C SER A 138 5.99 -16.11 -16.57
N LYS A 139 7.05 -16.79 -17.03
CA LYS A 139 8.42 -16.41 -16.72
C LYS A 139 8.65 -14.92 -17.04
N GLY A 140 9.37 -14.24 -16.14
CA GLY A 140 9.66 -12.81 -16.23
C GLY A 140 8.54 -11.91 -15.70
N ASN A 141 7.38 -12.45 -15.31
CA ASN A 141 6.35 -11.65 -14.64
C ASN A 141 6.87 -11.19 -13.28
N VAL A 142 6.70 -9.90 -13.00
CA VAL A 142 6.99 -9.28 -11.71
C VAL A 142 5.71 -9.27 -10.89
N ILE A 143 5.81 -9.67 -9.63
CA ILE A 143 4.72 -9.65 -8.65
C ILE A 143 5.22 -9.11 -7.31
N VAL A 144 4.31 -8.66 -6.46
CA VAL A 144 4.58 -8.21 -5.10
C VAL A 144 4.00 -9.22 -4.12
N LEU A 145 4.82 -9.81 -3.27
CA LEU A 145 4.41 -10.67 -2.17
C LEU A 145 3.97 -9.77 -1.00
N LEU A 146 2.69 -9.77 -0.68
CA LEU A 146 2.12 -8.90 0.36
C LEU A 146 2.36 -9.51 1.74
N PHE A 147 1.98 -10.78 1.90
CA PHE A 147 2.18 -11.52 3.14
C PHE A 147 2.28 -13.03 2.89
N ARG A 148 2.77 -13.74 3.89
CA ARG A 148 2.81 -15.20 3.94
C ARG A 148 1.88 -15.71 5.01
N TYR A 149 1.08 -16.71 4.66
CA TYR A 149 0.26 -17.47 5.59
C TYR A 149 0.64 -18.94 5.47
N LYS A 150 1.10 -19.54 6.57
CA LYS A 150 1.68 -20.88 6.59
C LYS A 150 2.78 -21.03 5.52
N ASN A 151 2.51 -21.85 4.50
CA ASN A 151 3.42 -22.16 3.40
C ASN A 151 3.03 -21.44 2.09
N SER A 152 1.93 -20.70 2.07
CA SER A 152 1.46 -19.98 0.88
C SER A 152 1.74 -18.49 0.98
N PHE A 153 1.91 -17.86 -0.18
CA PHE A 153 2.11 -16.42 -0.30
C PHE A 153 0.87 -15.79 -0.89
N TYR A 154 0.46 -14.64 -0.36
CA TYR A 154 -0.52 -13.79 -1.01
C TYR A 154 0.21 -12.72 -1.79
N ALA A 155 -0.13 -12.54 -3.06
CA ALA A 155 0.59 -11.67 -3.95
C ALA A 155 -0.32 -10.84 -4.84
N MET A 156 0.26 -9.76 -5.37
CA MET A 156 -0.35 -8.86 -6.33
C MET A 156 0.50 -8.82 -7.60
N GLN A 157 -0.14 -8.92 -8.76
CA GLN A 157 0.49 -8.58 -10.04
C GLN A 157 0.21 -7.09 -10.38
N PRO A 158 1.24 -6.22 -10.41
CA PRO A 158 1.08 -4.79 -10.70
C PRO A 158 0.92 -4.55 -12.21
N ILE A 159 -0.30 -4.75 -12.71
CA ILE A 159 -0.72 -4.33 -14.06
C ILE A 159 -1.77 -3.22 -13.94
N LEU A 160 -2.21 -2.63 -15.07
CA LEU A 160 -3.24 -1.57 -15.13
C LEU A 160 -4.49 -1.84 -14.26
N LYS A 161 -4.85 -3.13 -14.06
CA LYS A 161 -5.84 -3.56 -13.07
C LYS A 161 -5.20 -4.62 -12.18
N PRO A 162 -4.77 -4.28 -10.95
CA PRO A 162 -4.06 -5.20 -10.08
C PRO A 162 -4.83 -6.50 -9.89
N GLN A 163 -4.11 -7.62 -9.94
CA GLN A 163 -4.67 -8.95 -9.73
C GLN A 163 -4.06 -9.55 -8.47
N TYR A 164 -4.92 -10.01 -7.57
CA TYR A 164 -4.53 -10.58 -6.29
C TYR A 164 -4.80 -12.08 -6.25
N GLY A 165 -3.97 -12.79 -5.51
CA GLY A 165 -4.21 -14.21 -5.26
C GLY A 165 -3.09 -14.91 -4.49
N TRP A 166 -3.37 -16.16 -4.19
CA TRP A 166 -2.51 -17.10 -3.51
C TRP A 166 -1.54 -17.77 -4.49
N LEU A 167 -0.27 -17.77 -4.12
CA LEU A 167 0.79 -18.60 -4.68
C LEU A 167 1.11 -19.73 -3.69
N PRO A 168 0.95 -21.00 -4.12
CA PRO A 168 1.25 -22.15 -3.26
C PRO A 168 2.75 -22.28 -3.00
N SER A 169 3.12 -22.90 -1.87
CA SER A 169 4.52 -23.19 -1.48
C SER A 169 5.34 -23.94 -2.51
N SER A 170 4.72 -24.77 -3.35
CA SER A 170 5.42 -25.48 -4.44
C SER A 170 6.07 -24.51 -5.43
N ALA A 171 5.63 -23.24 -5.45
CA ALA A 171 6.22 -22.17 -6.22
C ALA A 171 7.46 -21.54 -5.56
N ARG A 172 7.95 -22.00 -4.40
CA ARG A 172 9.11 -21.38 -3.71
C ARG A 172 10.40 -21.39 -4.55
N ASN A 173 10.54 -22.37 -5.45
CA ASN A 173 11.61 -22.41 -6.45
C ASN A 173 11.23 -21.74 -7.78
N ALA A 174 9.99 -21.28 -7.91
CA ALA A 174 9.43 -20.68 -9.12
C ALA A 174 9.58 -19.16 -9.17
N PHE A 175 10.13 -18.53 -8.13
CA PHE A 175 10.44 -17.10 -8.14
C PHE A 175 11.78 -16.83 -7.46
N LYS A 176 12.49 -15.83 -7.97
CA LYS A 176 13.64 -15.24 -7.28
C LYS A 176 13.17 -13.96 -6.62
N HIS A 177 13.65 -13.70 -5.41
CA HIS A 177 13.63 -12.34 -4.91
C HIS A 177 14.34 -11.48 -5.93
N VAL A 178 13.71 -10.36 -6.31
CA VAL A 178 14.44 -9.30 -6.99
C VAL A 178 15.25 -8.60 -5.89
N SER A 179 16.23 -9.32 -5.32
CA SER A 179 17.34 -8.70 -4.62
C SER A 179 17.94 -7.75 -5.62
N LYS A 180 18.03 -6.46 -5.27
CA LYS A 180 18.83 -5.43 -5.94
C LYS A 180 19.85 -6.06 -6.88
N THR A 181 19.56 -6.17 -8.18
CA THR A 181 20.54 -6.13 -9.27
C THR A 181 19.93 -6.46 -10.64
N ASN A 182 20.24 -5.55 -11.58
CA ASN A 182 20.58 -5.79 -12.98
C ASN A 182 19.50 -5.74 -14.08
N THR A 183 18.41 -5.02 -13.85
CA THR A 183 17.93 -4.11 -14.89
C THR A 183 17.56 -2.81 -14.22
N PRO A 184 18.39 -1.76 -14.35
CA PRO A 184 17.99 -0.47 -13.89
C PRO A 184 16.90 0.05 -14.84
N ASP A 185 15.64 0.01 -14.42
CA ASP A 185 14.82 1.21 -14.63
C ASP A 185 15.36 2.29 -13.66
N THR A 186 16.62 2.70 -13.85
CA THR A 186 17.17 3.93 -13.26
C THR A 186 16.51 5.15 -13.88
N LEU A 187 15.80 4.95 -14.99
CA LEU A 187 14.99 5.94 -15.66
C LEU A 187 13.53 5.54 -15.52
N LEU A 188 12.74 6.41 -14.89
CA LEU A 188 11.29 6.31 -15.03
C LEU A 188 10.95 6.39 -16.51
N THR A 189 10.14 5.45 -16.99
CA THR A 189 9.60 5.54 -18.35
C THR A 189 8.82 6.84 -18.52
N ASP A 190 8.84 7.42 -19.72
CA ASP A 190 8.11 8.66 -20.01
C ASP A 190 6.63 8.56 -19.64
N GLN A 191 6.04 7.37 -19.83
CA GLN A 191 4.68 7.08 -19.39
C GLN A 191 4.51 7.18 -17.87
N THR A 192 5.45 6.65 -17.08
CA THR A 192 5.39 6.76 -15.61
C THR A 192 5.57 8.21 -15.18
N LYS A 193 6.53 8.93 -15.78
CA LYS A 193 6.73 10.37 -15.52
C LYS A 193 5.46 11.16 -15.81
N LYS A 194 4.82 10.88 -16.95
CA LYS A 194 3.56 11.50 -17.36
C LYS A 194 2.46 11.24 -16.34
N LEU A 195 2.28 10.00 -15.89
CA LEU A 195 1.28 9.65 -14.89
C LEU A 195 1.51 10.39 -13.57
N LEU A 196 2.75 10.48 -13.08
CA LEU A 196 3.07 11.24 -11.86
C LEU A 196 2.72 12.73 -12.01
N ILE A 197 3.01 13.32 -13.17
CA ILE A 197 2.67 14.72 -13.47
C ILE A 197 1.16 14.91 -13.50
N GLU A 198 0.45 14.06 -14.25
CA GLU A 198 -1.02 14.11 -14.35
C GLU A 198 -1.69 13.98 -12.97
N HIS A 199 -1.13 13.17 -12.07
CA HIS A 199 -1.66 13.00 -10.72
C HIS A 199 -1.49 14.26 -9.84
N ILE A 200 -0.34 14.94 -9.95
CA ILE A 200 -0.11 16.20 -9.23
C ILE A 200 -0.97 17.32 -9.82
N GLU A 201 -1.12 17.39 -11.13
CA GLU A 201 -2.01 18.34 -11.80
C GLU A 201 -3.47 18.13 -11.38
N TYR A 202 -3.89 16.87 -11.23
CA TYR A 202 -5.20 16.55 -10.69
C TYR A 202 -5.37 17.07 -9.25
N ALA A 203 -4.37 16.88 -8.38
CA ALA A 203 -4.41 17.43 -7.02
C ALA A 203 -4.54 18.97 -7.02
N ASN A 204 -3.78 19.67 -7.86
CA ASN A 204 -3.90 21.12 -8.03
C ASN A 204 -5.30 21.54 -8.49
N ALA A 205 -5.92 20.78 -9.41
CA ALA A 205 -7.28 21.04 -9.85
C ALA A 205 -8.30 20.87 -8.71
N GLN A 206 -8.14 19.86 -7.85
CA GLN A 206 -8.99 19.68 -6.68
C GLN A 206 -8.84 20.83 -5.68
N TYR A 207 -7.62 21.26 -5.38
CA TYR A 207 -7.37 22.42 -4.52
C TYR A 207 -8.04 23.68 -5.06
N LYS A 208 -7.96 23.91 -6.37
CA LYS A 208 -8.63 25.03 -7.01
C LYS A 208 -10.15 25.00 -6.79
N ILE A 209 -10.79 23.87 -7.04
CA ILE A 209 -12.24 23.72 -6.86
C ILE A 209 -12.64 24.00 -5.41
N LEU A 210 -11.92 23.43 -4.45
CA LEU A 210 -12.21 23.59 -3.02
C LEU A 210 -12.03 25.04 -2.56
N PHE A 211 -10.92 25.67 -2.92
CA PHE A 211 -10.63 27.05 -2.52
C PHE A 211 -11.53 28.06 -3.23
N ASP A 212 -11.89 27.84 -4.50
CA ASP A 212 -12.87 28.68 -5.20
C ASP A 212 -14.24 28.62 -4.51
N ALA A 213 -14.69 27.43 -4.11
CA ALA A 213 -15.93 27.26 -3.36
C ALA A 213 -15.87 27.90 -1.96
N PHE A 214 -14.75 27.75 -1.25
CA PHE A 214 -14.53 28.39 0.04
C PHE A 214 -14.51 29.92 -0.06
N ASN A 215 -13.76 30.48 -1.01
CA ASN A 215 -13.65 31.92 -1.22
C ASN A 215 -15.01 32.51 -1.60
N LYS A 216 -15.76 31.83 -2.46
CA LYS A 216 -17.11 32.25 -2.86
C LYS A 216 -18.10 32.23 -1.69
N SER A 217 -18.06 31.20 -0.84
CA SER A 217 -19.01 31.04 0.28
C SER A 217 -18.68 31.92 1.49
N SER A 218 -17.40 32.14 1.75
CA SER A 218 -16.94 32.93 2.90
C SER A 218 -16.74 34.42 2.60
N GLY A 219 -16.67 34.81 1.32
CA GLY A 219 -16.29 36.16 0.92
C GLY A 219 -14.82 36.51 1.19
N MET A 220 -14.03 35.55 1.69
CA MET A 220 -12.58 35.69 1.83
C MET A 220 -11.90 35.39 0.50
N GLN A 221 -10.73 36.00 0.26
CA GLN A 221 -9.93 35.74 -0.93
C GLN A 221 -8.59 35.14 -0.53
N LYS A 222 -8.59 33.85 -0.18
CA LYS A 222 -7.37 33.10 0.10
C LYS A 222 -6.68 32.69 -1.20
N SER A 223 -5.35 32.68 -1.20
CA SER A 223 -4.55 32.10 -2.27
C SER A 223 -4.79 30.59 -2.35
N ILE A 224 -4.59 29.99 -3.51
CA ILE A 224 -4.82 28.55 -3.73
C ILE A 224 -3.48 27.82 -3.59
N PRO A 225 -3.39 26.74 -2.79
CA PRO A 225 -2.19 25.93 -2.75
C PRO A 225 -1.96 25.26 -4.10
N GLU A 226 -0.73 25.32 -4.60
CA GLU A 226 -0.36 24.79 -5.89
C GLU A 226 1.01 24.11 -5.82
N TRP A 227 1.08 22.87 -6.27
CA TRP A 227 2.33 22.16 -6.48
C TRP A 227 2.95 22.60 -7.80
N GLN A 228 4.13 23.18 -7.71
CA GLN A 228 4.91 23.64 -8.85
C GLN A 228 6.12 22.74 -9.03
N ARG A 229 6.37 22.33 -10.27
CA ARG A 229 7.54 21.55 -10.60
C ARG A 229 8.78 22.44 -10.57
N VAL A 230 9.75 22.10 -9.72
CA VAL A 230 11.00 22.86 -9.57
C VAL A 230 12.18 22.18 -10.26
N GLU A 231 12.17 20.84 -10.33
CA GLU A 231 13.20 20.04 -11.01
C GLU A 231 12.57 18.80 -11.67
N ASP A 232 13.40 17.94 -12.28
CA ASP A 232 12.90 16.64 -12.75
C ASP A 232 12.42 15.82 -11.56
N LEU A 233 11.13 15.49 -11.53
CA LEU A 233 10.47 14.71 -10.48
C LEU A 233 10.55 15.33 -9.07
N THR A 234 10.65 16.65 -9.00
CA THR A 234 10.58 17.40 -7.73
C THR A 234 9.53 18.49 -7.85
N TRP A 235 8.65 18.54 -6.85
CA TRP A 235 7.57 19.52 -6.75
C TRP A 235 7.62 20.23 -5.41
N GLN A 236 7.33 21.52 -5.44
CA GLN A 236 7.28 22.41 -4.29
C GLN A 236 5.88 23.03 -4.20
N LEU A 237 5.29 22.99 -3.02
CA LEU A 237 4.03 23.66 -2.73
C LEU A 237 4.24 25.18 -2.66
N SER A 238 3.32 25.94 -3.25
CA SER A 238 3.39 27.41 -3.31
C SER A 238 3.36 28.07 -1.93
N GLU A 239 4.03 29.20 -1.80
CA GLU A 239 3.95 30.04 -0.59
C GLU A 239 2.53 30.65 -0.43
N PRO A 240 2.01 30.82 0.80
CA PRO A 240 2.64 30.54 2.11
C PRO A 240 2.44 29.10 2.60
N TYR A 241 1.99 28.19 1.73
CA TYR A 241 1.52 26.86 2.12
C TYR A 241 2.63 25.83 2.29
N SER A 242 3.84 26.10 1.77
CA SER A 242 5.06 25.29 1.92
C SER A 242 5.44 24.96 3.37
N HIS A 243 4.95 25.74 4.34
CA HIS A 243 5.25 25.60 5.76
C HIS A 243 3.99 25.48 6.63
N ASN A 244 2.84 25.14 6.05
CA ASN A 244 1.60 25.02 6.80
C ASN A 244 1.33 23.57 7.25
N ALA A 245 1.37 23.35 8.57
CA ALA A 245 1.05 22.06 9.20
C ALA A 245 -0.35 21.53 8.83
N GLU A 246 -1.30 22.40 8.52
CA GLU A 246 -2.66 22.04 8.12
C GLU A 246 -2.69 21.32 6.76
N LEU A 247 -1.72 21.61 5.88
CA LEU A 247 -1.60 20.96 4.57
C LEU A 247 -0.56 19.85 4.56
N ASP A 248 0.23 19.67 5.61
CA ASP A 248 1.22 18.59 5.70
C ASP A 248 0.56 17.21 5.61
N GLU A 249 -0.61 17.03 6.23
CA GLU A 249 -1.33 15.76 6.17
C GLU A 249 -1.82 15.47 4.74
N SER A 250 -2.46 16.46 4.09
CA SER A 250 -2.90 16.36 2.70
C SER A 250 -1.73 16.11 1.73
N SER A 251 -0.60 16.77 1.98
CA SER A 251 0.62 16.64 1.18
C SER A 251 1.29 15.28 1.39
N GLY A 252 1.24 14.75 2.61
CA GLY A 252 1.64 13.39 2.93
C GLY A 252 0.83 12.37 2.14
N TYR A 253 -0.51 12.48 2.15
CA TYR A 253 -1.37 11.60 1.35
C TYR A 253 -1.03 11.64 -0.14
N LEU A 254 -0.80 12.82 -0.72
CA LEU A 254 -0.38 12.94 -2.12
C LEU A 254 0.96 12.24 -2.36
N ALA A 255 1.96 12.45 -1.51
CA ALA A 255 3.26 11.80 -1.63
C ALA A 255 3.16 10.27 -1.52
N ASP A 256 2.21 9.78 -0.74
CA ASP A 256 1.96 8.35 -0.56
C ASP A 256 1.26 7.72 -1.76
N GLU A 257 0.27 8.40 -2.35
CA GLU A 257 -0.38 7.96 -3.59
C GLU A 257 0.64 7.88 -4.75
N LEU A 258 1.51 8.88 -4.86
CA LEU A 258 2.62 8.83 -5.81
C LEU A 258 3.56 7.65 -5.50
N ARG A 259 3.74 7.29 -4.22
CA ARG A 259 4.59 6.14 -3.83
C ARG A 259 3.95 4.82 -4.24
N GLU A 260 2.63 4.72 -4.12
CA GLU A 260 1.86 3.56 -4.59
C GLU A 260 2.04 3.34 -6.10
N MET A 261 2.05 4.42 -6.89
CA MET A 261 2.35 4.37 -8.34
C MET A 261 3.77 3.88 -8.65
N LEU A 262 4.68 3.97 -7.66
CA LEU A 262 6.07 3.53 -7.76
C LEU A 262 6.35 2.20 -7.03
N ILE A 263 5.32 1.49 -6.57
CA ILE A 263 5.48 0.14 -6.00
C ILE A 263 6.18 -0.77 -7.00
N GLY A 264 7.16 -1.54 -6.52
CA GLY A 264 8.01 -2.39 -7.33
C GLY A 264 9.08 -1.67 -8.17
N LYS A 265 9.14 -0.32 -8.15
CA LYS A 265 10.16 0.47 -8.85
C LYS A 265 11.31 0.87 -7.92
N GLN A 266 12.48 1.16 -8.51
CA GLN A 266 13.70 1.59 -7.82
C GLN A 266 13.71 3.08 -7.47
N PHE A 267 12.54 3.62 -7.11
CA PHE A 267 12.38 5.03 -6.73
C PHE A 267 11.77 5.13 -5.33
N ALA A 268 12.23 6.10 -4.57
CA ALA A 268 11.72 6.50 -3.28
C ALA A 268 11.06 7.87 -3.42
N ILE A 269 10.00 8.08 -2.64
CA ILE A 269 9.38 9.39 -2.51
C ILE A 269 9.67 9.90 -1.10
N GLN A 270 10.17 11.13 -1.03
CA GLN A 270 10.35 11.89 0.19
C GLN A 270 9.41 13.09 0.16
N TYR A 271 8.71 13.31 1.26
CA TYR A 271 7.96 14.52 1.51
C TYR A 271 8.55 15.23 2.72
N GLU A 272 8.97 16.48 2.56
CA GLU A 272 9.51 17.30 3.64
C GLU A 272 9.30 18.78 3.33
N ASN A 273 8.77 19.56 4.29
CA ASN A 273 8.62 21.02 4.19
C ASN A 273 7.99 21.51 2.87
N GLY A 274 6.82 20.97 2.53
CA GLY A 274 6.11 21.35 1.30
C GLY A 274 6.82 20.90 0.02
N ARG A 275 7.78 19.98 0.09
CA ARG A 275 8.53 19.46 -1.07
C ARG A 275 8.34 17.97 -1.22
N ILE A 276 7.92 17.54 -2.41
CA ILE A 276 7.89 16.14 -2.83
C ILE A 276 9.07 15.91 -3.78
N THR A 277 9.94 14.98 -3.41
CA THR A 277 11.11 14.60 -4.21
C THR A 277 11.07 13.10 -4.50
N ILE A 278 11.14 12.75 -5.78
CA ILE A 278 11.26 11.35 -6.21
C ILE A 278 12.70 11.08 -6.60
N THR A 279 13.39 10.24 -5.84
CA THR A 279 14.81 9.90 -6.05
C THR A 279 14.98 8.41 -6.30
N PRO A 280 16.01 7.99 -7.04
CA PRO A 280 16.37 6.58 -7.08
C PRO A 280 16.64 6.03 -5.66
N LYS A 281 16.10 4.85 -5.33
CA LYS A 281 16.42 4.18 -4.07
C LYS A 281 17.92 3.89 -4.03
N ALA A 282 18.60 4.38 -3.00
CA ALA A 282 20.01 4.07 -2.81
C ALA A 282 20.20 2.55 -2.71
N LEU A 283 21.08 2.00 -3.55
CA LEU A 283 21.52 0.61 -3.49
C LEU A 283 22.28 0.39 -2.18
N ARG A 284 21.58 0.01 -1.10
CA ARG A 284 22.20 -0.57 0.10
C ARG A 284 22.67 -2.01 -0.11
#